data_AF-A0A7S2CH16-F1
#
_entry.id   AF-A0A7S2CH16-F1
#
_cell.length_a   1.000
_cell.length_b   1.000
_cell.length_c   1.000
_cell.angle_alpha   90.00
_cell.angle_beta   90.00
_cell.angle_gamma   90.00
#
_symmetry.space_group_name_H-M   'P 1'
#
loop_
_entity.id
_entity.type
_entity.pdbx_description
1 polymer ?
#
loop_
_entity_poly.entity_id
_entity_poly.type
_entity_poly.pdbx_seq_one_letter_code
_entity_poly.pdbx_strand_id
1 'polypeptide(L)'
;AIVADLGLDADGYTWARQVIQSLGMNFVAPDGTTMLLVAPGLELLAPDEDVAPSSEGARLEFTAGSSPALVLYATKQYQPGDTVALSHAGIACSSGFRLLNCGQILEANPFEAVDITLKIPVVPDSLSATANLWEVLEGLEAALRGERELRPGDCGPP
;
A
#
# COMPACT_ATOMS: atom_id res chain seq x y z
N ALA A 1 -22.30 26.84 2.56
CA ALA A 1 -23.70 26.56 2.15
C ALA A 1 -23.75 25.24 1.39
N ILE A 2 -23.20 25.14 0.17
CA ILE A 2 -23.24 23.93 -0.68
C ILE A 2 -22.71 22.64 -0.02
N VAL A 3 -21.66 22.73 0.82
CA VAL A 3 -21.06 21.55 1.47
C VAL A 3 -21.96 20.95 2.56
N ALA A 4 -22.64 21.79 3.34
CA ALA A 4 -23.57 21.34 4.39
C ALA A 4 -24.87 20.77 3.79
N ASP A 5 -25.32 21.32 2.66
CA ASP A 5 -26.52 20.84 1.95
C ASP A 5 -26.30 19.46 1.30
N LEU A 6 -25.04 19.06 1.08
CA LEU A 6 -24.66 17.71 0.66
C LEU A 6 -24.49 16.73 1.83
N GLY A 7 -24.71 17.18 3.07
CA GLY A 7 -24.48 16.37 4.28
C GLY A 7 -23.00 16.05 4.54
N LEU A 8 -22.08 16.83 3.97
CA LEU A 8 -20.65 16.67 4.19
C LEU A 8 -20.22 17.56 5.36
N ASP A 9 -19.90 16.95 6.48
CA ASP A 9 -19.32 17.63 7.64
C ASP A 9 -17.90 17.12 7.94
N ALA A 10 -17.22 17.77 8.88
CA ALA A 10 -15.84 17.45 9.25
C ALA A 10 -15.73 16.03 9.83
N ASP A 11 -16.76 15.57 10.53
CA ASP A 11 -16.78 14.26 11.17
C ASP A 11 -16.94 13.16 10.12
N GLY A 12 -17.84 13.34 9.15
CA GLY A 12 -18.03 12.46 8.01
C GLY A 12 -16.79 12.38 7.11
N TYR A 13 -16.10 13.50 6.89
CA TYR A 13 -14.83 13.50 6.18
C TYR A 13 -13.75 12.72 6.94
N THR A 14 -13.61 12.98 8.25
CA THR A 14 -12.65 12.29 9.12
C THR A 14 -12.91 10.79 9.14
N TRP A 15 -14.18 10.39 9.27
CA TRP A 15 -14.59 9.00 9.24
C TRP A 15 -14.29 8.34 7.90
N ALA A 16 -14.66 8.96 6.78
CA ALA A 16 -14.42 8.40 5.44
C ALA A 16 -12.92 8.24 5.17
N ARG A 17 -12.12 9.23 5.57
CA ARG A 17 -10.65 9.15 5.51
C ARG A 17 -10.14 7.97 6.32
N GLN A 18 -10.61 7.79 7.56
CA GLN A 18 -10.19 6.70 8.43
C GLN A 18 -10.53 5.33 7.83
N VAL A 19 -11.71 5.19 7.22
CA VAL A 19 -12.13 3.96 6.52
C VAL A 19 -11.18 3.66 5.35
N ILE A 20 -10.91 4.66 4.51
CA ILE A 20 -10.00 4.48 3.36
C ILE A 20 -8.59 4.12 3.84
N GLN A 21 -8.10 4.77 4.89
CA GLN A 21 -6.75 4.53 5.41
C GLN A 21 -6.59 3.18 6.11
N SER A 22 -7.64 2.66 6.74
CA SER A 22 -7.59 1.40 7.48
C SER A 22 -7.98 0.17 6.66
N LEU A 23 -8.86 0.33 5.67
CA LEU A 23 -9.41 -0.78 4.87
C LEU A 23 -9.06 -0.69 3.38
N GLY A 24 -8.46 0.41 2.94
CA GLY A 24 -8.05 0.61 1.55
C GLY A 24 -6.87 -0.30 1.18
N MET A 25 -6.96 -0.91 0.01
CA MET A 25 -5.90 -1.71 -0.58
C MET A 25 -5.46 -1.12 -1.91
N ASN A 26 -4.15 -1.00 -2.10
CA ASN A 26 -3.55 -0.56 -3.35
C ASN A 26 -3.33 -1.76 -4.27
N PHE A 27 -3.76 -1.62 -5.52
CA PHE A 27 -3.57 -2.61 -6.58
C PHE A 27 -2.94 -1.97 -7.81
N VAL A 28 -2.14 -2.73 -8.55
CA VAL A 28 -1.60 -2.28 -9.83
C VAL A 28 -2.65 -2.49 -10.93
N ALA A 29 -3.06 -1.42 -11.59
CA ALA A 29 -3.96 -1.45 -12.73
C ALA A 29 -3.25 -1.94 -14.01
N PRO A 30 -3.99 -2.32 -15.07
CA PRO A 30 -3.38 -2.81 -16.33
C PRO A 30 -2.48 -1.80 -17.05
N ASP A 31 -2.69 -0.50 -16.81
CA ASP A 31 -1.87 0.58 -17.33
C ASP A 31 -0.64 0.92 -16.45
N GLY A 32 -0.43 0.15 -15.37
CA GLY A 32 0.64 0.35 -14.40
C GLY A 32 0.35 1.40 -13.33
N THR A 33 -0.82 2.04 -13.35
CA THR A 33 -1.22 2.98 -12.29
C THR A 33 -1.63 2.25 -11.01
N THR A 34 -1.62 2.95 -9.88
CA THR A 34 -2.13 2.40 -8.61
C THR A 34 -3.63 2.72 -8.47
N MET A 35 -4.42 1.69 -8.19
CA MET A 35 -5.84 1.78 -7.87
C MET A 35 -6.06 1.46 -6.39
N LEU A 36 -6.74 2.37 -5.69
CA LEU A 36 -7.18 2.16 -4.32
C LEU A 36 -8.58 1.54 -4.31
N LEU A 37 -8.74 0.41 -3.62
CA LEU A 37 -10.01 -0.30 -3.51
C LEU A 37 -10.39 -0.45 -2.03
N VAL A 38 -11.66 -0.21 -1.72
CA VAL A 38 -12.30 -0.61 -0.47
C VAL A 38 -13.40 -1.61 -0.82
N ALA A 39 -13.30 -2.84 -0.33
CA ALA A 39 -14.29 -3.88 -0.59
C ALA A 39 -15.08 -4.22 0.69
N PRO A 40 -16.41 -4.33 0.62
CA PRO A 40 -17.22 -4.78 1.75
C PRO A 40 -16.81 -6.17 2.25
N GLY A 41 -16.86 -6.38 3.57
CA GLY A 41 -16.51 -7.63 4.22
C GLY A 41 -15.03 -7.76 4.58
N LEU A 42 -14.14 -6.88 4.09
CA LEU A 42 -12.74 -6.85 4.52
C LEU A 42 -12.61 -6.48 6.00
N GLU A 43 -13.52 -5.66 6.52
CA GLU A 43 -13.59 -5.28 7.93
C GLU A 43 -13.83 -6.46 8.87
N LEU A 44 -14.28 -7.61 8.33
CA LEU A 44 -14.52 -8.83 9.10
C LEU A 44 -13.27 -9.73 9.18
N LEU A 45 -12.25 -9.46 8.36
CA LEU A 45 -11.03 -10.26 8.30
C LEU A 45 -9.93 -9.58 9.10
N ALA A 46 -9.44 -10.27 10.14
CA ALA A 46 -8.26 -9.82 10.85
C ALA A 46 -7.01 -9.97 9.96
N PRO A 47 -6.02 -9.07 10.08
CA PRO A 47 -4.71 -9.29 9.46
C PRO A 47 -4.07 -10.55 10.03
N ASP A 48 -3.49 -11.39 9.17
CA ASP A 48 -2.74 -12.58 9.59
C ASP A 48 -1.30 -12.18 9.91
N GLU A 49 -0.95 -12.17 11.19
CA GLU A 49 0.36 -11.76 11.70
C GLU A 49 1.40 -12.89 11.63
N ASP A 50 0.96 -14.15 11.43
CA ASP A 50 1.83 -15.33 11.39
C ASP A 50 2.44 -15.54 9.99
N VAL A 51 1.88 -14.92 8.96
CA VAL A 51 2.29 -15.11 7.56
C VAL A 51 2.79 -13.80 6.98
N ALA A 52 4.00 -13.81 6.45
CA ALA A 52 4.59 -12.65 5.80
C ALA A 52 3.70 -12.13 4.65
N PRO A 53 3.28 -10.86 4.68
CA PRO A 53 2.64 -10.15 3.58
C PRO A 53 3.21 -10.47 2.20
N SER A 54 2.30 -10.74 1.27
CA SER A 54 2.65 -10.98 -0.13
C SER A 54 1.56 -10.46 -1.06
N SER A 55 1.92 -10.26 -2.33
CA SER A 55 0.97 -9.93 -3.40
C SER A 55 -0.05 -11.05 -3.68
N GLU A 56 0.22 -12.27 -3.22
CA GLU A 56 -0.61 -13.43 -3.52
C GLU A 56 -1.87 -13.51 -2.66
N GLY A 57 -1.89 -12.89 -1.47
CA GLY A 57 -3.05 -12.98 -0.57
C GLY A 57 -4.28 -12.20 -1.01
N ALA A 58 -4.10 -11.14 -1.80
CA ALA A 58 -5.19 -10.37 -2.40
C ALA A 58 -4.79 -9.88 -3.80
N ARG A 59 -5.64 -10.10 -4.78
CA ARG A 59 -5.37 -9.73 -6.18
C ARG A 59 -6.63 -9.24 -6.89
N LEU A 60 -6.47 -8.29 -7.81
CA LEU A 60 -7.49 -7.96 -8.79
C LEU A 60 -7.33 -8.83 -10.03
N GLU A 61 -8.33 -9.65 -10.31
CA GLU A 61 -8.38 -10.48 -11.51
C GLU A 61 -9.19 -9.84 -12.62
N PHE A 62 -8.56 -9.73 -13.80
CA PHE A 62 -9.16 -9.18 -14.99
C PHE A 62 -9.51 -10.33 -15.94
N THR A 63 -10.77 -10.75 -15.95
CA THR A 63 -11.26 -11.74 -16.92
C THR A 63 -11.83 -11.02 -18.15
N ALA A 64 -11.42 -11.45 -19.34
CA ALA A 64 -11.81 -10.81 -20.61
C ALA A 64 -13.35 -10.76 -20.76
N GLY A 65 -13.88 -9.57 -21.03
CA GLY A 65 -15.33 -9.37 -21.20
C GLY A 65 -16.13 -9.29 -19.89
N SER A 66 -15.46 -9.19 -18.73
CA SER A 66 -16.10 -9.06 -17.42
C SER A 66 -15.48 -7.94 -16.59
N SER A 67 -16.21 -7.50 -15.56
CA SER A 67 -15.69 -6.56 -14.58
C SER A 67 -14.57 -7.21 -13.74
N PRO A 68 -13.54 -6.46 -13.35
CA PRO A 68 -12.50 -6.98 -12.48
C PRO A 68 -13.07 -7.45 -11.14
N ALA A 69 -12.52 -8.54 -10.62
CA ALA A 69 -12.94 -9.11 -9.34
C ALA A 69 -11.77 -9.09 -8.34
N LEU A 70 -12.06 -8.69 -7.11
CA LEU A 70 -11.13 -8.90 -6.00
C LEU A 70 -11.17 -10.37 -5.60
N VAL A 71 -10.03 -11.04 -5.68
CA VAL A 71 -9.86 -12.42 -5.26
C VAL A 71 -8.92 -12.45 -4.05
N LEU A 72 -9.39 -13.07 -2.99
CA LEU A 72 -8.63 -13.28 -1.76
C LEU A 72 -8.18 -14.74 -1.71
N TYR A 73 -6.89 -14.94 -1.52
CA TYR A 73 -6.29 -16.26 -1.46
C TYR A 73 -5.91 -16.60 -0.03
N ALA A 74 -6.19 -17.83 0.39
CA ALA A 74 -5.69 -18.33 1.64
C ALA A 74 -4.16 -18.43 1.59
N THR A 75 -3.49 -17.72 2.50
CA THR A 75 -2.01 -17.72 2.60
C THR A 75 -1.48 -18.89 3.43
N LYS A 76 -2.35 -19.61 4.11
CA LYS A 76 -2.08 -20.84 4.86
C LYS A 76 -3.25 -21.83 4.75
N GLN A 77 -3.02 -23.07 5.17
CA GLN A 77 -4.09 -24.06 5.23
C GLN A 77 -4.94 -23.83 6.47
N TYR A 78 -6.26 -23.74 6.29
CA TYR A 78 -7.24 -23.61 7.37
C TYR A 78 -7.93 -24.95 7.63
N GLN A 79 -8.19 -25.25 8.90
CA GLN A 79 -8.97 -26.39 9.36
C GLN A 79 -10.38 -25.94 9.78
N PRO A 80 -11.37 -26.86 9.80
CA PRO A 80 -12.70 -26.54 10.32
C PRO A 80 -12.66 -26.02 11.76
N GLY A 81 -13.19 -24.82 11.98
CA GLY A 81 -13.18 -24.14 13.27
C GLY A 81 -12.10 -23.07 13.42
N ASP A 82 -11.15 -22.98 12.48
CA ASP A 82 -10.16 -21.91 12.47
C ASP A 82 -10.81 -20.55 12.17
N THR A 83 -10.26 -19.51 12.76
CA THR A 83 -10.60 -18.14 12.39
C THR A 83 -9.81 -17.74 11.14
N VAL A 84 -10.51 -17.30 10.11
CA VAL A 84 -9.86 -16.85 8.86
C VAL A 84 -9.22 -15.49 9.08
N ALA A 85 -7.95 -15.38 8.71
CA ALA A 85 -7.19 -14.14 8.68
C ALA A 85 -6.62 -13.91 7.27
N LEU A 86 -6.29 -12.66 6.95
CA LEU A 86 -5.81 -12.26 5.64
C LEU A 86 -4.41 -11.65 5.74
N SER A 87 -3.45 -12.19 5.00
CA SER A 87 -2.13 -11.55 4.81
C SER A 87 -2.01 -11.10 3.36
N HIS A 88 -1.84 -9.79 3.13
CA HIS A 88 -1.67 -9.21 1.79
C HIS A 88 -0.64 -8.08 1.82
N ALA A 89 -0.04 -7.75 0.67
CA ALA A 89 1.03 -6.73 0.60
C ALA A 89 0.61 -5.33 1.12
N GLY A 90 -0.67 -5.00 1.06
CA GLY A 90 -1.21 -3.74 1.60
C GLY A 90 -1.05 -3.56 3.12
N ILE A 91 -0.74 -4.62 3.88
CA ILE A 91 -0.41 -4.49 5.32
C ILE A 91 1.10 -4.40 5.58
N ALA A 92 1.94 -4.55 4.54
CA ALA A 92 3.39 -4.43 4.62
C ALA A 92 3.82 -2.96 4.70
N CYS A 93 3.64 -2.36 5.88
CA CYS A 93 3.96 -0.96 6.12
C CYS A 93 4.65 -0.75 7.47
N SER A 94 5.38 0.35 7.60
CA SER A 94 6.11 0.70 8.82
C SER A 94 5.17 0.95 9.99
N SER A 95 5.68 0.81 11.21
CA SER A 95 4.88 1.09 12.40
C SER A 95 4.51 2.57 12.50
N GLY A 96 5.36 3.46 11.96
CA GLY A 96 5.04 4.89 11.82
C GLY A 96 3.81 5.12 10.93
N PHE A 97 3.74 4.44 9.78
CA PHE A 97 2.59 4.52 8.90
C PHE A 97 1.31 3.99 9.59
N ARG A 98 1.40 2.82 10.25
CA ARG A 98 0.26 2.23 10.97
C ARG A 98 -0.21 3.10 12.13
N LEU A 99 0.69 3.74 12.87
CA LEU A 99 0.31 4.62 13.95
C LEU A 99 -0.48 5.83 13.44
N LEU A 100 0.00 6.44 12.35
CA LEU A 100 -0.62 7.65 11.78
C LEU A 100 -1.96 7.38 11.09
N ASN A 101 -2.11 6.22 10.43
CA ASN A 101 -3.28 5.91 9.60
C ASN A 101 -4.28 4.96 10.28
N CYS A 102 -3.81 4.10 11.19
CA CYS A 102 -4.64 3.08 11.83
C CYS A 102 -4.67 3.21 13.36
N GLY A 103 -3.86 4.10 13.96
CA GLY A 103 -3.76 4.24 15.42
C GLY A 103 -3.12 3.03 16.10
N GLN A 104 -2.31 2.24 15.39
CA GLN A 104 -1.74 0.98 15.86
C GLN A 104 -0.23 0.94 15.72
N ILE A 105 0.46 0.34 16.69
CA ILE A 105 1.88 -0.01 16.63
C ILE A 105 1.99 -1.51 16.84
N LEU A 106 2.79 -2.18 16.02
CA LEU A 106 3.15 -3.58 16.23
C LEU A 106 4.49 -3.65 16.97
N GLU A 107 4.58 -4.46 18.02
CA GLU A 107 5.82 -4.58 18.82
C GLU A 107 6.99 -5.19 18.02
N ALA A 108 6.71 -6.07 17.06
CA ALA A 108 7.70 -6.73 16.22
C ALA A 108 7.27 -6.67 14.74
N ASN A 109 7.31 -5.48 14.14
CA ASN A 109 6.95 -5.29 12.73
C ASN A 109 8.12 -5.69 11.80
N PRO A 110 8.01 -6.77 11.00
CA PRO A 110 9.06 -7.14 10.06
C PRO A 110 9.16 -6.18 8.84
N PHE A 111 8.18 -5.28 8.68
CA PHE A 111 8.15 -4.25 7.63
C PHE A 111 8.51 -2.86 8.15
N GLU A 112 9.22 -2.80 9.30
CA GLU A 112 9.69 -1.53 9.82
C GLU A 112 10.56 -0.82 8.78
N ALA A 113 10.24 0.44 8.53
CA ALA A 113 10.93 1.26 7.56
C ALA A 113 11.02 2.69 8.06
N VAL A 114 12.07 3.38 7.63
CA VAL A 114 12.31 4.79 7.96
C VAL A 114 12.45 5.59 6.67
N ASP A 115 11.77 6.73 6.62
CA ASP A 115 11.88 7.64 5.50
C ASP A 115 13.13 8.50 5.65
N ILE A 116 14.06 8.38 4.71
CA ILE A 116 15.27 9.20 4.64
C ILE A 116 15.11 10.20 3.51
N THR A 117 14.89 11.47 3.86
CA THR A 117 14.84 12.55 2.87
C THR A 117 16.22 13.14 2.63
N LEU A 118 16.79 12.88 1.45
CA LEU A 118 18.02 13.52 0.99
C LEU A 118 17.67 14.79 0.20
N LYS A 119 18.23 15.94 0.61
CA LYS A 119 18.11 17.21 -0.13
C LYS A 119 19.48 17.59 -0.65
N ILE A 120 19.65 17.54 -1.98
CA ILE A 120 20.90 17.92 -2.63
C ILE A 120 20.77 19.37 -3.11
N PRO A 121 21.57 20.32 -2.57
CA PRO A 121 21.50 21.71 -3.01
C PRO A 121 22.08 21.86 -4.42
N VAL A 122 21.34 22.53 -5.31
CA VAL A 122 21.83 22.90 -6.64
C VAL A 122 22.40 24.32 -6.57
N VAL A 123 23.72 24.45 -6.72
CA VAL A 123 24.40 25.77 -6.76
C VAL A 123 24.56 26.20 -8.22
N PRO A 124 24.06 27.40 -8.61
CA PRO A 124 24.01 27.86 -10.00
C PRO A 124 25.36 27.88 -10.75
N ASP A 125 26.47 28.06 -10.04
CA ASP A 125 27.80 28.29 -10.64
C ASP A 125 28.60 27.01 -10.95
N SER A 126 27.99 25.83 -10.84
CA SER A 126 28.68 24.54 -11.04
C SER A 126 28.00 23.64 -12.07
N LEU A 127 28.00 24.08 -13.34
CA LEU A 127 27.55 23.26 -14.48
C LEU A 127 28.35 21.94 -14.65
N SER A 128 29.54 21.84 -14.05
CA SER A 128 30.33 20.60 -13.98
C SER A 128 29.94 19.67 -12.83
N ALA A 129 29.26 20.16 -11.78
CA ALA A 129 28.80 19.32 -10.66
C ALA A 129 27.45 18.64 -10.95
N THR A 130 26.66 19.18 -11.88
CA THR A 130 25.39 18.59 -12.33
C THR A 130 25.56 17.29 -13.13
N ALA A 131 26.70 17.06 -13.78
CA ALA A 131 26.99 15.79 -14.48
C ALA A 131 27.13 14.63 -13.48
N ASN A 132 27.79 14.86 -12.34
CA ASN A 132 27.94 13.86 -11.28
C ASN A 132 26.63 13.61 -10.53
N LEU A 133 25.70 14.58 -10.51
CA LEU A 133 24.41 14.41 -9.86
C LEU A 133 23.56 13.35 -10.56
N TRP A 134 23.57 13.33 -11.89
CA TRP A 134 22.78 12.35 -12.65
C TRP A 134 23.31 10.93 -12.45
N GLU A 135 24.64 10.74 -12.45
CA GLU A 135 25.26 9.45 -12.14
C GLU A 135 24.94 8.97 -10.71
N VAL A 136 24.90 9.88 -9.73
CA VAL A 136 24.49 9.55 -8.36
C VAL A 136 23.02 9.15 -8.29
N LEU A 137 22.14 9.82 -9.04
CA LEU A 137 20.71 9.48 -9.10
C LEU A 137 20.48 8.13 -9.79
N GLU A 138 21.14 7.87 -10.92
CA GLU A 138 21.07 6.59 -11.63
C GLU A 138 21.64 5.45 -10.78
N GLY A 139 22.78 5.68 -10.11
CA GLY A 139 23.39 4.72 -9.20
C GLY A 139 22.50 4.42 -7.99
N LEU A 140 21.84 5.44 -7.44
CA LEU A 140 20.87 5.29 -6.36
C LEU A 140 19.63 4.54 -6.83
N GLU A 141 19.06 4.86 -7.99
CA GLU A 141 17.92 4.15 -8.56
C GLU A 141 18.26 2.68 -8.80
N ALA A 142 19.42 2.39 -9.40
CA ALA A 142 19.88 1.03 -9.63
C ALA A 142 20.10 0.26 -8.32
N ALA A 143 20.66 0.90 -7.29
CA ALA A 143 20.86 0.29 -5.97
C ALA A 143 19.54 0.08 -5.21
N LEU A 144 18.54 0.94 -5.45
CA LEU A 144 17.22 0.88 -4.82
C LEU A 144 16.23 -0.02 -5.55
N ARG A 145 16.50 -0.44 -6.79
CA ARG A 145 15.72 -1.48 -7.48
C ARG A 145 15.93 -2.83 -6.79
N GLY A 146 15.28 -2.99 -5.64
CA GLY A 146 15.07 -4.25 -4.94
C GLY A 146 13.97 -5.08 -5.62
N GLU A 147 14.19 -6.39 -5.61
CA GLU A 147 13.49 -7.43 -6.36
C GLU A 147 11.98 -7.55 -6.05
N ARG A 148 11.12 -6.91 -6.85
CA ARG A 148 9.85 -7.51 -7.34
C ARG A 148 9.18 -6.61 -8.37
N GLU A 149 9.07 -7.08 -9.61
CA GLU A 149 8.27 -6.41 -10.62
C GLU A 149 6.78 -6.72 -10.34
N LEU A 150 6.05 -5.74 -9.82
CA LEU A 150 4.60 -5.88 -9.61
C LEU A 150 3.90 -6.00 -10.96
N ARG A 151 2.96 -6.93 -11.04
CA ARG A 151 2.16 -7.16 -12.26
C ARG A 151 0.77 -6.58 -12.09
N PRO A 152 0.04 -6.33 -13.20
CA PRO A 152 -1.37 -5.99 -13.13
C PRO A 152 -2.15 -6.96 -12.23
N GLY A 153 -2.91 -6.36 -11.32
CA GLY A 153 -3.71 -7.03 -10.32
C GLY A 153 -3.02 -7.22 -8.97
N ASP A 154 -1.69 -7.14 -8.89
CA ASP A 154 -0.98 -7.40 -7.65
C ASP A 154 -1.29 -6.31 -6.61
N CYS A 155 -1.54 -6.74 -5.37
CA CYS A 155 -1.63 -5.83 -4.23
C CYS A 155 -0.23 -5.31 -3.90
N GLY A 156 -0.12 -4.01 -3.66
CA GLY A 156 1.11 -3.34 -3.24
C GLY A 156 1.00 -2.74 -1.83
N PRO A 157 2.12 -2.32 -1.24
CA PRO A 157 2.12 -1.55 0.00
C PRO A 157 1.32 -0.24 -0.13
N PRO A 158 0.88 0.35 0.99
CA PRO A 158 0.07 1.57 1.01
C PRO A 158 0.82 2.81 0.51
#